data_AF-A0A9P7EMD2-F1
#
_entry.id   AF-A0A9P7EMD2-F1
#
_cell.length_a   1.000
_cell.length_b   1.000
_cell.length_c   1.000
_cell.angle_alpha   90.00
_cell.angle_beta   90.00
_cell.angle_gamma   90.00
#
_symmetry.space_group_name_H-M   'P 1'
#
loop_
_entity.id
_entity.type
_entity.pdbx_description
1 polymer ?
#
loop_
_entity_poly.entity_id
_entity_poly.type
_entity_poly.pdbx_seq_one_letter_code
_entity_poly.pdbx_strand_id
1 'polypeptide(L)'
;MALDSHGVLAAVTIAMYVPFLLVSLKIVSKYGMARGDGWVLLLVFCIVRVLGGALLVAAEEITPVNTSLYIGGYALEASGLSPLLLCTLGLLHSIFQTPEGFPRYQRLFRLLQLLGMIALILVIVGISDETSSSSSSNSSGNTMRRAGVILFAVLYAILVGICLHLWTQVRFILRYRKQLLKAISVALPFLAIRTIYSILSTFSSSTFSVTSTSSTQANTGDLAKFNIFTGEWQIYLVMEMLMEYAIVIIYSIAALVLPLNEDHKSPHSQDEYPLNRPQY
;
A
#
# COMPACT_ATOMS: atom_id res chain seq x y z
N MET A 1 -24.78 1.27 -23.84
CA MET A 1 -23.60 2.06 -24.25
C MET A 1 -22.39 1.19 -23.95
N ALA A 2 -21.47 1.03 -24.89
CA ALA A 2 -20.29 0.17 -24.67
C ALA A 2 -19.39 0.85 -23.63
N LEU A 3 -19.02 0.13 -22.56
CA LEU A 3 -18.07 0.64 -21.57
C LEU A 3 -16.74 0.94 -22.27
N ASP A 4 -16.13 2.07 -21.95
CA ASP A 4 -14.78 2.40 -22.41
C ASP A 4 -13.76 1.45 -21.75
N SER A 5 -12.56 1.38 -22.28
CA SER A 5 -11.51 0.46 -21.82
C SER A 5 -11.16 0.67 -20.34
N HIS A 6 -11.34 1.90 -19.83
CA HIS A 6 -11.13 2.26 -18.43
C HIS A 6 -12.25 1.73 -17.51
N GLY A 7 -13.51 1.81 -17.90
CA GLY A 7 -14.64 1.25 -17.16
C GLY A 7 -14.57 -0.27 -17.01
N VAL A 8 -14.15 -0.97 -18.06
CA VAL A 8 -13.91 -2.43 -18.01
C VAL A 8 -12.82 -2.75 -17.00
N LEU A 9 -11.75 -1.96 -16.95
CA LEU A 9 -10.64 -2.16 -16.02
C LEU A 9 -11.04 -1.89 -14.56
N ALA A 10 -11.85 -0.85 -14.33
CA ALA A 10 -12.40 -0.56 -13.01
C ALA A 10 -13.35 -1.67 -12.52
N ALA A 11 -14.18 -2.22 -13.40
CA ALA A 11 -15.06 -3.36 -13.07
C ALA A 11 -14.26 -4.63 -12.71
N VAL A 12 -13.20 -4.94 -13.46
CA VAL A 12 -12.29 -6.06 -13.16
C VAL A 12 -11.62 -5.87 -11.80
N THR A 13 -11.23 -4.64 -11.48
CA THR A 13 -10.61 -4.29 -10.19
C THR A 13 -11.55 -4.61 -9.03
N ILE A 14 -12.83 -4.21 -9.13
CA ILE A 14 -13.83 -4.52 -8.10
C ILE A 14 -14.01 -6.04 -7.96
N ALA A 15 -14.24 -6.74 -9.07
CA ALA A 15 -14.50 -8.18 -9.05
C ALA A 15 -13.35 -8.98 -8.40
N MET A 16 -12.11 -8.55 -8.62
CA MET A 16 -10.92 -9.20 -8.09
C MET A 16 -10.63 -8.82 -6.63
N TYR A 17 -10.88 -7.58 -6.19
CA TYR A 17 -10.60 -7.16 -4.81
C TYR A 17 -11.67 -7.57 -3.79
N VAL A 18 -12.91 -7.82 -4.20
CA VAL A 18 -14.00 -8.32 -3.32
C VAL A 18 -13.64 -9.61 -2.56
N PRO A 19 -13.11 -10.69 -3.19
CA PRO A 19 -12.72 -11.88 -2.44
C PRO A 19 -11.54 -11.61 -1.48
N PHE A 20 -10.59 -10.75 -1.85
CA PHE A 20 -9.50 -10.35 -0.94
C PHE A 20 -10.00 -9.55 0.25
N LEU A 21 -11.04 -8.73 0.07
CA LEU A 21 -11.69 -8.01 1.17
C LEU A 21 -12.25 -9.01 2.19
N LEU A 22 -12.96 -10.05 1.75
CA LEU A 22 -13.48 -11.09 2.65
C LEU A 22 -12.37 -11.85 3.39
N VAL A 23 -11.28 -12.19 2.69
CA VAL A 23 -10.12 -12.84 3.31
C VAL A 23 -9.46 -11.93 4.35
N SER A 24 -9.29 -10.64 4.04
CA SER A 24 -8.72 -9.65 4.95
C SER A 24 -9.57 -9.44 6.20
N LEU A 25 -10.89 -9.42 6.06
CA LEU A 25 -11.84 -9.32 7.18
C LEU A 25 -11.71 -10.51 8.13
N LYS A 26 -11.61 -11.72 7.57
CA LYS A 26 -11.38 -12.94 8.35
C LYS A 26 -10.05 -12.91 9.09
N ILE A 27 -8.99 -12.40 8.46
CA ILE A 27 -7.67 -12.25 9.07
C ILE A 27 -7.75 -11.28 10.26
N VAL A 28 -8.33 -10.09 10.07
CA VAL A 28 -8.44 -9.08 11.15
C VAL A 28 -9.29 -9.61 12.32
N SER A 29 -10.38 -10.30 12.04
CA SER A 29 -11.22 -10.94 13.06
C SER A 29 -10.47 -12.02 13.85
N LYS A 30 -9.59 -12.78 13.20
CA LYS A 30 -8.78 -13.85 13.83
C LYS A 30 -7.65 -13.31 14.71
N TYR A 31 -6.96 -12.24 14.29
CA TYR A 31 -5.78 -11.72 15.00
C TYR A 31 -6.08 -10.59 16.01
N GLY A 32 -7.26 -9.99 15.94
CA GLY A 32 -7.72 -8.95 16.87
C GLY A 32 -7.19 -7.54 16.54
N MET A 33 -8.04 -6.53 16.73
CA MET A 33 -7.80 -5.13 16.33
C MET A 33 -6.66 -4.43 17.12
N ALA A 34 -6.31 -4.93 18.31
CA ALA A 34 -5.44 -4.22 19.26
C ALA A 34 -3.93 -4.51 19.10
N ARG A 35 -3.55 -5.53 18.32
CA ARG A 35 -2.14 -5.96 18.16
C ARG A 35 -1.76 -6.26 16.69
N GLY A 36 -2.65 -5.96 15.74
CA GLY A 36 -2.56 -6.33 14.34
C GLY A 36 -2.36 -5.17 13.35
N ASP A 37 -1.57 -4.16 13.70
CA ASP A 37 -1.45 -2.89 12.94
C ASP A 37 -1.21 -3.09 11.42
N GLY A 38 -0.39 -4.07 11.03
CA GLY A 38 -0.16 -4.37 9.61
C GLY A 38 -1.36 -5.01 8.90
N TRP A 39 -2.09 -5.89 9.58
CA TRP A 39 -3.23 -6.62 8.98
C TRP A 39 -4.46 -5.72 8.79
N VAL A 40 -4.68 -4.79 9.71
CA VAL A 40 -5.74 -3.77 9.56
C VAL A 40 -5.46 -2.88 8.35
N LEU A 41 -4.20 -2.53 8.10
CA LEU A 41 -3.81 -1.74 6.93
C LEU A 41 -4.05 -2.49 5.61
N LEU A 42 -3.88 -3.82 5.59
CA LEU A 42 -4.24 -4.65 4.44
C LEU A 42 -5.75 -4.59 4.16
N LEU A 43 -6.58 -4.65 5.20
CA LEU A 43 -8.03 -4.50 5.08
C LEU A 43 -8.41 -3.10 4.58
N VAL A 44 -7.82 -2.05 5.15
CA VAL A 44 -8.04 -0.66 4.70
C VAL A 44 -7.65 -0.51 3.24
N PHE A 45 -6.53 -1.08 2.83
CA PHE A 45 -6.09 -1.09 1.44
C PHE A 45 -7.13 -1.76 0.51
N CYS A 46 -7.66 -2.93 0.88
CA CYS A 46 -8.70 -3.58 0.07
C CYS A 46 -9.98 -2.72 -0.04
N ILE A 47 -10.39 -2.06 1.04
CA ILE A 47 -11.54 -1.15 1.03
C ILE A 47 -11.30 0.04 0.09
N VAL A 48 -10.13 0.68 0.19
CA VAL A 48 -9.75 1.81 -0.68
C VAL A 48 -9.78 1.40 -2.15
N ARG A 49 -9.31 0.19 -2.49
CA ARG A 49 -9.32 -0.31 -3.87
C ARG A 49 -10.72 -0.59 -4.41
N VAL A 50 -11.60 -1.19 -3.60
CA VAL A 50 -13.00 -1.40 -4.00
C VAL A 50 -13.73 -0.05 -4.16
N LEU A 51 -13.52 0.90 -3.25
CA LEU A 51 -14.11 2.23 -3.33
C LEU A 51 -13.60 3.02 -4.54
N GLY A 52 -12.28 3.01 -4.80
CA GLY A 52 -11.69 3.69 -5.96
C GLY A 52 -12.27 3.17 -7.29
N GLY A 53 -12.34 1.85 -7.44
CA GLY A 53 -12.98 1.23 -8.61
C GLY A 53 -14.45 1.59 -8.73
N ALA A 54 -15.21 1.56 -7.63
CA ALA A 54 -16.63 1.90 -7.63
C ALA A 54 -16.90 3.36 -8.00
N LEU A 55 -16.06 4.30 -7.52
CA LEU A 55 -16.17 5.72 -7.88
C LEU A 55 -15.88 5.95 -9.36
N LEU A 56 -14.88 5.28 -9.94
CA LEU A 56 -14.57 5.41 -11.36
C LEU A 56 -15.70 4.86 -12.25
N VAL A 57 -16.25 3.68 -11.91
CA VAL A 57 -17.41 3.12 -12.62
C VAL A 57 -18.62 4.05 -12.52
N ALA A 58 -18.90 4.58 -11.32
CA ALA A 58 -20.01 5.52 -11.14
C ALA A 58 -19.78 6.86 -11.89
N ALA A 59 -18.52 7.28 -12.05
CA ALA A 59 -18.17 8.49 -12.80
C ALA A 59 -18.38 8.35 -14.32
N GLU A 60 -18.30 7.13 -14.84
CA GLU A 60 -18.60 6.82 -16.25
C GLU A 60 -20.10 6.66 -16.52
N GLU A 61 -20.88 6.13 -15.57
CA GLU A 61 -22.31 5.87 -15.74
C GLU A 61 -23.20 7.12 -15.57
N ILE A 62 -22.76 8.14 -14.82
CA ILE A 62 -23.58 9.33 -14.52
C ILE A 62 -23.37 10.43 -15.57
N THR A 63 -24.42 10.71 -16.36
CA THR A 63 -24.54 11.92 -17.20
C THR A 63 -25.44 12.96 -16.52
N PRO A 64 -25.03 14.24 -16.33
CA PRO A 64 -23.80 14.90 -16.78
C PRO A 64 -22.56 14.55 -15.92
N VAL A 65 -21.38 14.73 -16.52
CA VAL A 65 -20.08 14.40 -15.92
C VAL A 65 -19.84 15.14 -14.60
N ASN A 66 -19.62 14.39 -13.52
CA ASN A 66 -19.23 14.94 -12.22
C ASN A 66 -17.72 14.84 -12.05
N THR A 67 -17.00 15.94 -12.26
CA THR A 67 -15.53 16.00 -12.15
C THR A 67 -15.02 15.53 -10.78
N SER A 68 -15.78 15.80 -9.72
CA SER A 68 -15.45 15.40 -8.34
C SER A 68 -15.37 13.88 -8.17
N LEU A 69 -16.16 13.11 -8.94
CA LEU A 69 -16.21 11.65 -8.83
C LEU A 69 -14.98 11.02 -9.48
N TYR A 70 -14.53 11.55 -10.61
CA TYR A 70 -13.25 11.21 -11.23
C TYR A 70 -12.08 11.58 -10.32
N ILE A 71 -12.07 12.78 -9.75
CA ILE A 71 -11.01 13.23 -8.83
C ILE A 71 -10.90 12.30 -7.62
N GLY A 72 -12.04 11.92 -7.03
CA GLY A 72 -12.08 10.98 -5.91
C GLY A 72 -11.60 9.58 -6.29
N GLY A 73 -12.04 9.05 -7.43
CA GLY A 73 -11.62 7.75 -7.94
C GLY A 73 -10.11 7.68 -8.16
N TYR A 74 -9.56 8.65 -8.89
CA TYR A 74 -8.12 8.74 -9.15
C TYR A 74 -7.29 8.99 -7.89
N ALA A 75 -7.78 9.82 -6.97
CA ALA A 75 -7.09 10.03 -5.69
C ALA A 75 -6.99 8.74 -4.87
N LEU A 76 -8.06 7.93 -4.82
CA LEU A 76 -8.05 6.64 -4.13
C LEU A 76 -7.12 5.64 -4.82
N GLU A 77 -7.13 5.60 -6.15
CA GLU A 77 -6.27 4.72 -6.95
C GLU A 77 -4.77 5.03 -6.72
N ALA A 78 -4.40 6.30 -6.84
CA ALA A 78 -3.05 6.80 -6.59
C ALA A 78 -2.62 6.61 -5.13
N SER A 79 -3.55 6.71 -4.18
CA SER A 79 -3.27 6.50 -2.76
C SER A 79 -2.95 5.06 -2.39
N GLY A 80 -3.30 4.08 -3.24
CA GLY A 80 -3.18 2.64 -2.94
C GLY A 80 -1.76 2.17 -2.58
N LEU A 81 -0.73 2.88 -3.02
CA LEU A 81 0.67 2.63 -2.65
C LEU A 81 0.95 2.87 -1.16
N SER A 82 0.33 3.88 -0.56
CA SER A 82 0.58 4.29 0.82
C SER A 82 0.16 3.25 1.86
N PRO A 83 -1.11 2.78 1.90
CA PRO A 83 -1.51 1.78 2.87
C PRO A 83 -0.79 0.46 2.66
N LEU A 84 -0.33 0.16 1.45
CA LEU A 84 0.51 -1.02 1.19
C LEU A 84 1.90 -0.86 1.83
N LEU A 85 2.59 0.27 1.59
CA LEU A 85 3.88 0.59 2.23
C LEU A 85 3.76 0.58 3.77
N LEU A 86 2.71 1.21 4.30
CA LEU A 86 2.43 1.22 5.74
C LEU A 86 2.10 -0.18 6.27
N CYS A 87 1.39 -1.00 5.51
CA CYS A 87 1.14 -2.40 5.85
C CYS A 87 2.47 -3.16 5.97
N THR A 88 3.39 -3.02 5.00
CA THR A 88 4.71 -3.65 5.07
C THR A 88 5.48 -3.20 6.30
N LEU A 89 5.41 -1.91 6.63
CA LEU A 89 6.04 -1.33 7.81
C LEU A 89 5.44 -1.89 9.11
N GLY A 90 4.12 -2.02 9.17
CA GLY A 90 3.41 -2.61 10.31
C GLY A 90 3.75 -4.08 10.51
N LEU A 91 3.84 -4.86 9.42
CA LEU A 91 4.30 -6.25 9.47
C LEU A 91 5.76 -6.34 9.94
N LEU A 92 6.63 -5.44 9.49
CA LEU A 92 8.03 -5.39 9.90
C LEU A 92 8.19 -4.98 11.37
N HIS A 93 7.38 -4.03 11.84
CA HIS A 93 7.29 -3.65 13.25
C HIS A 93 6.85 -4.83 14.12
N SER A 94 5.88 -5.63 13.66
CA SER A 94 5.44 -6.82 14.38
C SER A 94 6.57 -7.84 14.60
N ILE A 95 7.55 -7.91 13.70
CA ILE A 95 8.73 -8.79 13.85
C ILE A 95 9.68 -8.26 14.92
N PHE A 96 9.79 -6.93 15.07
CA PHE A 96 10.66 -6.27 16.05
C PHE A 96 10.14 -6.29 17.50
N GLN A 97 8.84 -6.51 17.72
CA GLN A 97 8.27 -6.56 19.07
C GLN A 97 8.67 -7.86 19.80
N THR A 98 9.95 -8.02 20.10
CA THR A 98 10.48 -9.01 21.05
C THR A 98 10.57 -8.36 22.44
N PRO A 99 10.54 -9.13 23.54
CA PRO A 99 10.52 -8.60 24.91
C PRO A 99 11.69 -7.67 25.27
N GLU A 100 12.81 -7.74 24.55
CA GLU A 100 13.99 -6.86 24.68
C GLU A 100 13.88 -5.56 23.84
N GLY A 101 12.69 -5.24 23.34
CA GLY A 101 12.45 -4.16 22.38
C GLY A 101 12.72 -2.78 22.95
N PHE A 102 13.90 -2.23 22.66
CA PHE A 102 14.28 -0.86 23.02
C PHE A 102 13.20 0.16 22.58
N PRO A 103 12.80 1.11 23.46
CA PRO A 103 11.77 2.13 23.17
C PRO A 103 12.12 3.05 21.98
N ARG A 104 13.38 3.02 21.53
CA ARG A 104 13.88 3.80 20.40
C ARG A 104 13.29 3.34 19.05
N TYR A 105 13.09 2.03 18.85
CA TYR A 105 12.56 1.51 17.59
C TYR A 105 11.08 1.86 17.42
N GLN A 106 10.30 1.82 18.50
CA GLN A 106 8.89 2.17 18.46
C GLN A 106 8.65 3.62 18.01
N ARG A 107 9.53 4.55 18.41
CA ARG A 107 9.49 5.95 17.92
C ARG A 107 9.80 6.03 16.43
N LEU A 108 10.81 5.29 15.95
CA LEU A 108 11.18 5.29 14.53
C LEU A 108 10.02 4.79 13.65
N PHE A 109 9.38 3.68 14.02
CA PHE A 109 8.22 3.16 13.29
C PHE A 109 7.06 4.16 13.25
N ARG A 110 6.80 4.86 14.36
CA ARG A 110 5.77 5.91 14.41
C ARG A 110 6.11 7.09 13.51
N LEU A 111 7.37 7.51 13.46
CA LEU A 111 7.82 8.58 12.55
C LEU A 111 7.67 8.18 11.09
N LEU A 112 7.98 6.92 10.74
CA LEU A 112 7.82 6.41 9.38
C LEU A 112 6.34 6.29 8.97
N GLN A 113 5.45 5.93 9.90
CA GLN A 113 4.01 5.95 9.68
C GLN A 113 3.50 7.38 9.41
N LEU A 114 3.95 8.36 10.22
CA LEU A 114 3.62 9.77 10.01
C LEU A 114 4.15 10.27 8.66
N LEU A 115 5.37 9.86 8.28
CA LEU A 115 5.95 10.21 6.98
C LEU A 115 5.11 9.69 5.82
N GLY A 116 4.64 8.43 5.89
CA GLY A 116 3.74 7.86 4.87
C GLY A 116 2.39 8.56 4.80
N MET A 117 1.84 9.00 5.94
CA MET A 117 0.60 9.79 5.98
C MET A 117 0.78 11.18 5.37
N ILE A 118 1.89 11.86 5.67
CA ILE A 118 2.22 13.16 5.07
C ILE A 118 2.37 13.01 3.55
N ALA A 119 3.11 11.99 3.09
CA ALA A 119 3.28 11.71 1.67
C ALA A 119 1.93 11.48 0.95
N LEU A 120 1.02 10.73 1.57
CA LEU A 120 -0.33 10.48 1.07
C LEU A 120 -1.09 11.80 0.89
N ILE A 121 -1.13 12.63 1.92
CA ILE A 121 -1.84 13.92 1.88
C ILE A 121 -1.28 14.80 0.76
N LEU A 122 0.04 14.87 0.60
CA LEU A 122 0.68 15.64 -0.48
C LEU A 122 0.27 15.15 -1.87
N VAL A 123 0.18 13.83 -2.08
CA VAL A 123 -0.27 13.27 -3.36
C VAL A 123 -1.73 13.60 -3.64
N ILE A 124 -2.63 13.45 -2.65
CA ILE A 124 -4.06 13.78 -2.82
C ILE A 124 -4.25 15.27 -3.13
N VAL A 125 -3.60 16.15 -2.36
CA VAL A 125 -3.67 17.61 -2.59
C VAL A 125 -3.12 17.95 -3.97
N GLY A 126 -1.99 17.35 -4.37
CA GLY A 126 -1.41 17.55 -5.69
C GLY A 126 -2.34 17.15 -6.84
N ILE A 127 -3.10 16.06 -6.69
CA ILE A 127 -4.11 15.64 -7.69
C ILE A 127 -5.27 16.64 -7.75
N SER A 128 -5.75 17.12 -6.60
CA SER A 128 -6.86 18.07 -6.58
C SER A 128 -6.50 19.43 -7.20
N ASP A 129 -5.30 19.94 -6.93
CA ASP A 129 -4.83 21.26 -7.40
C ASP A 129 -4.56 21.26 -8.92
N GLU A 130 -4.15 20.12 -9.49
CA GLU A 130 -3.95 19.96 -10.95
C GLU A 130 -5.27 20.13 -11.74
N THR A 131 -6.43 19.88 -11.12
CA THR A 131 -7.73 19.95 -11.81
C THR A 131 -8.39 21.33 -11.77
N SER A 132 -7.99 22.20 -10.85
CA SER A 132 -8.50 23.57 -10.78
C SER A 132 -7.78 24.47 -11.79
N SER A 133 -8.46 24.76 -12.90
CA SER A 133 -7.95 25.37 -14.14
C SER A 133 -7.41 26.82 -14.05
N SER A 134 -6.81 27.23 -12.93
CA SER A 134 -6.16 28.53 -12.79
C SER A 134 -4.68 28.41 -13.21
N SER A 135 -4.30 29.13 -14.26
CA SER A 135 -3.00 29.03 -14.94
C SER A 135 -1.75 29.34 -14.07
N SER A 136 -1.93 29.80 -12.83
CA SER A 136 -0.86 30.01 -11.84
C SER A 136 -0.69 28.87 -10.81
N SER A 137 -1.63 27.92 -10.69
CA SER A 137 -1.60 26.81 -9.71
C SER A 137 -1.14 25.46 -10.28
N ASN A 138 -1.19 25.27 -11.60
CA ASN A 138 -0.75 24.02 -12.25
C ASN A 138 0.72 23.63 -11.94
N SER A 139 1.61 24.60 -11.72
CA SER A 139 2.99 24.32 -11.33
C SER A 139 3.10 23.83 -9.87
N SER A 140 2.19 24.26 -9.01
CA SER A 140 2.17 23.94 -7.58
C SER A 140 1.67 22.51 -7.33
N GLY A 141 0.52 22.14 -7.91
CA GLY A 141 -0.06 20.78 -7.76
C GLY A 141 0.86 19.66 -8.22
N ASN A 142 1.49 19.80 -9.39
CA ASN A 142 2.44 18.82 -9.90
C ASN A 142 3.69 18.72 -9.00
N THR A 143 4.13 19.83 -8.41
CA THR A 143 5.24 19.85 -7.44
C THR A 143 4.87 19.10 -6.16
N MET A 144 3.66 19.31 -5.62
CA MET A 144 3.18 18.60 -4.43
C MET A 144 3.05 17.09 -4.67
N ARG A 145 2.50 16.70 -5.82
CA ARG A 145 2.38 15.28 -6.22
C ARG A 145 3.75 14.61 -6.36
N ARG A 146 4.69 15.26 -7.06
CA ARG A 146 6.09 14.79 -7.19
C ARG A 146 6.77 14.65 -5.83
N ALA A 147 6.61 15.62 -4.95
CA ALA A 147 7.18 15.58 -3.61
C ALA A 147 6.63 14.37 -2.81
N GLY A 148 5.31 14.14 -2.84
CA GLY A 148 4.70 13.00 -2.18
C GLY A 148 5.21 11.64 -2.70
N VAL A 149 5.36 11.51 -4.02
CA VAL A 149 5.89 10.28 -4.65
C VAL A 149 7.36 10.04 -4.32
N ILE A 150 8.19 11.11 -4.25
CA ILE A 150 9.57 11.01 -3.77
C ILE A 150 9.61 10.52 -2.31
N LEU A 151 8.72 11.03 -1.46
CA LEU A 151 8.63 10.56 -0.07
C LEU A 151 8.26 9.07 0.03
N PHE A 152 7.37 8.57 -0.83
CA PHE A 152 7.10 7.13 -0.91
C PHE A 152 8.31 6.33 -1.36
N ALA A 153 9.11 6.84 -2.30
CA ALA A 153 10.35 6.20 -2.73
C ALA A 153 11.38 6.13 -1.59
N VAL A 154 11.52 7.23 -0.82
CA VAL A 154 12.38 7.26 0.38
C VAL A 154 11.88 6.28 1.43
N LEU A 155 10.58 6.23 1.68
CA LEU A 155 9.97 5.29 2.62
C LEU A 155 10.23 3.83 2.19
N TYR A 156 10.12 3.53 0.90
CA TYR A 156 10.47 2.22 0.34
C TYR A 156 11.96 1.86 0.56
N ALA A 157 12.88 2.79 0.27
CA ALA A 157 14.30 2.56 0.50
C ALA A 157 14.63 2.26 1.97
N ILE A 158 13.98 3.00 2.90
CA ILE A 158 14.11 2.74 4.34
C ILE A 158 13.55 1.36 4.70
N LEU A 159 12.41 0.96 4.15
CA LEU A 159 11.81 -0.36 4.37
C LEU A 159 12.74 -1.49 3.92
N VAL A 160 13.35 -1.37 2.74
CA VAL A 160 14.36 -2.32 2.24
C VAL A 160 15.54 -2.38 3.21
N GLY A 161 16.06 -1.23 3.66
CA GLY A 161 17.15 -1.15 4.62
C GLY A 161 16.83 -1.85 5.95
N ILE A 162 15.63 -1.62 6.48
CA ILE A 162 15.16 -2.30 7.70
C ILE A 162 15.06 -3.81 7.44
N CYS A 163 14.46 -4.25 6.33
CA CYS A 163 14.35 -5.67 5.99
C CYS A 163 15.72 -6.37 5.90
N LEU A 164 16.71 -5.72 5.27
CA LEU A 164 18.08 -6.23 5.20
C LEU A 164 18.72 -6.33 6.60
N HIS A 165 18.48 -5.35 7.46
CA HIS A 165 18.94 -5.38 8.85
C HIS A 165 18.29 -6.52 9.66
N LEU A 166 17.00 -6.83 9.46
CA LEU A 166 16.41 -8.03 10.08
C LEU A 166 17.03 -9.32 9.54
N TRP A 167 17.43 -9.33 8.27
CA TRP A 167 18.04 -10.51 7.66
C TRP A 167 19.41 -10.84 8.26
N THR A 168 20.21 -9.83 8.59
CA THR A 168 21.49 -10.04 9.30
C THR A 168 21.28 -10.59 10.71
N GLN A 169 20.17 -10.23 11.36
CA GLN A 169 19.80 -10.71 12.70
C GLN A 169 18.88 -11.93 12.69
N VAL A 170 18.64 -12.56 11.54
CA VAL A 170 17.66 -13.65 11.37
C VAL A 170 17.92 -14.86 12.29
N ARG A 171 19.14 -15.02 12.79
CA ARG A 171 19.50 -16.11 13.71
C ARG A 171 18.78 -16.00 15.07
N PHE A 172 18.52 -14.78 15.55
CA PHE A 172 17.91 -14.52 16.86
C PHE A 172 16.38 -14.41 16.84
N ILE A 173 15.75 -14.46 15.66
CA ILE A 173 14.30 -14.28 15.50
C ILE A 173 13.54 -15.61 15.75
N LEU A 174 12.30 -15.55 16.25
CA LEU A 174 11.42 -16.72 16.40
C LEU A 174 11.05 -17.37 15.05
N ARG A 175 10.80 -18.68 15.03
CA ARG A 175 10.55 -19.46 13.79
C ARG A 175 9.40 -18.90 12.94
N TYR A 176 8.28 -18.52 13.55
CA TYR A 176 7.12 -17.97 12.83
C TYR A 176 7.40 -16.57 12.27
N ARG A 177 8.08 -15.70 13.02
CA ARG A 177 8.49 -14.38 12.55
C ARG A 177 9.48 -14.43 11.39
N LYS A 178 10.31 -15.47 11.30
CA LYS A 178 11.18 -15.70 10.12
C LYS A 178 10.36 -16.00 8.85
N GLN A 179 9.23 -16.70 8.98
CA GLN A 179 8.35 -16.95 7.83
C GLN A 179 7.70 -15.64 7.35
N LEU A 180 7.31 -14.75 8.28
CA LEU A 180 6.81 -13.42 7.92
C LEU A 180 7.87 -12.60 7.18
N LEU A 181 9.11 -12.60 7.69
CA LEU A 181 10.22 -11.90 7.05
C LEU A 181 10.47 -12.41 5.63
N LYS A 182 10.43 -13.74 5.42
CA LYS A 182 10.54 -14.34 4.07
C LYS A 182 9.44 -13.85 3.14
N ALA A 183 8.18 -13.83 3.60
CA ALA A 183 7.06 -13.33 2.80
C ALA A 183 7.25 -11.85 2.42
N ILE A 184 7.68 -11.01 3.36
CA ILE A 184 8.01 -9.60 3.10
C ILE A 184 9.14 -9.49 2.08
N SER A 185 10.21 -10.27 2.22
CA SER A 185 11.34 -10.25 1.28
C SER A 185 10.93 -10.66 -0.14
N VAL A 186 10.00 -11.60 -0.29
CA VAL A 186 9.45 -11.99 -1.61
C VAL A 186 8.53 -10.91 -2.17
N ALA A 187 7.80 -10.16 -1.34
CA ALA A 187 6.92 -9.08 -1.78
C ALA A 187 7.68 -7.78 -2.15
N LEU A 188 8.82 -7.51 -1.52
CA LEU A 188 9.65 -6.31 -1.78
C LEU A 188 9.95 -6.04 -3.27
N PRO A 189 10.39 -7.00 -4.11
CA PRO A 189 10.66 -6.72 -5.52
C PRO A 189 9.40 -6.27 -6.29
N PHE A 190 8.23 -6.85 -6.01
CA PHE A 190 6.97 -6.41 -6.60
C PHE A 190 6.63 -4.97 -6.18
N LEU A 191 6.91 -4.65 -4.91
CA LEU A 191 6.73 -3.32 -4.36
C LEU A 191 7.73 -2.30 -4.98
N ALA A 192 8.94 -2.74 -5.31
CA ALA A 192 9.91 -1.96 -6.08
C ALA A 192 9.36 -1.56 -7.45
N ILE A 193 8.82 -2.53 -8.20
CA ILE A 193 8.26 -2.28 -9.54
C ILE A 193 7.11 -1.28 -9.44
N ARG A 194 6.22 -1.47 -8.46
CA ARG A 194 5.08 -0.58 -8.19
C ARG A 194 5.51 0.85 -7.85
N THR A 195 6.51 1.01 -6.99
CA THR A 195 7.04 2.34 -6.62
C THR A 195 7.73 3.03 -7.79
N ILE A 196 8.53 2.29 -8.58
CA ILE A 196 9.16 2.81 -9.80
C ILE A 196 8.10 3.27 -10.81
N TYR A 197 7.05 2.49 -11.01
CA TYR A 197 5.94 2.88 -11.88
C TYR A 197 5.24 4.15 -11.41
N SER A 198 5.03 4.32 -10.10
CA SER A 198 4.44 5.56 -9.56
C SER A 198 5.34 6.78 -9.76
N ILE A 199 6.65 6.63 -9.64
CA ILE A 199 7.62 7.68 -9.97
C ILE A 199 7.50 7.99 -11.47
N LEU A 200 7.61 6.97 -12.31
CA LEU A 200 7.64 7.16 -13.77
C LEU A 200 6.35 7.81 -14.30
N SER A 201 5.19 7.34 -13.86
CA SER A 201 3.89 7.94 -14.18
C SER A 201 3.77 9.39 -13.68
N THR A 202 4.37 9.73 -12.54
CA THR A 202 4.35 11.09 -11.98
C THR A 202 5.27 12.05 -12.71
N PHE A 203 6.43 11.58 -13.16
CA PHE A 203 7.40 12.37 -13.92
C PHE A 203 7.12 12.39 -15.43
N SER A 204 6.28 11.48 -15.95
CA SER A 204 5.90 11.38 -17.37
C SER A 204 5.10 12.57 -17.92
N SER A 205 4.56 13.45 -17.06
CA SER A 205 3.89 14.72 -17.39
C SER A 205 3.17 14.78 -18.76
N SER A 206 1.90 14.36 -18.82
CA SER A 206 0.92 15.11 -19.63
C SER A 206 -0.04 15.77 -18.65
N THR A 207 -0.33 17.05 -18.89
CA THR A 207 -1.25 17.83 -18.05
C THR A 207 -2.61 17.12 -18.00
N PHE A 208 -3.04 16.70 -16.81
CA PHE A 208 -4.37 16.15 -16.62
C PHE A 208 -5.41 17.26 -16.78
N SER A 209 -5.87 17.45 -18.02
CA SER A 209 -6.91 18.41 -18.37
C SER A 209 -8.23 17.67 -18.53
N VAL A 210 -9.12 17.78 -17.53
CA VAL A 210 -10.52 17.36 -17.66
C VAL A 210 -11.27 18.47 -18.41
N THR A 211 -11.11 18.51 -19.73
CA THR A 211 -12.00 19.30 -20.58
C THR A 211 -13.13 18.37 -21.04
N SER A 212 -14.38 18.84 -21.05
CA SER A 212 -15.60 18.10 -21.44
C SER A 212 -15.64 17.60 -22.90
N THR A 213 -14.48 17.57 -23.55
CA THR A 213 -14.20 16.96 -24.83
C THR A 213 -12.96 16.09 -24.61
N SER A 214 -13.11 14.78 -24.81
CA SER A 214 -12.07 13.76 -24.78
C SER A 214 -10.96 14.03 -25.81
N SER A 215 -10.13 15.04 -25.58
CA SER A 215 -8.98 15.39 -26.41
C SER A 215 -7.89 16.04 -25.55
N THR A 216 -7.12 15.20 -24.87
CA THR A 216 -5.90 15.58 -24.16
C THR A 216 -4.69 15.47 -25.10
N GLN A 217 -3.89 16.53 -25.17
CA GLN A 217 -2.68 16.60 -26.00
C GLN A 217 -1.70 15.47 -25.64
N ALA A 218 -1.40 14.63 -26.63
CA ALA A 218 -0.39 13.59 -26.53
C ALA A 218 1.01 14.22 -26.51
N ASN A 219 1.70 14.11 -25.38
CA ASN A 219 3.13 14.40 -25.31
C ASN A 219 3.92 13.27 -26.01
N THR A 220 4.75 13.64 -26.98
CA THR A 220 5.51 12.75 -27.87
C THR A 220 6.82 12.22 -27.25
N GLY A 221 6.89 12.05 -25.92
CA GLY A 221 8.06 11.51 -25.23
C GLY A 221 7.92 10.02 -24.94
N ASP A 222 9.02 9.25 -24.99
CA ASP A 222 9.04 7.80 -24.71
C ASP A 222 8.46 7.42 -23.32
N LEU A 223 8.45 8.39 -22.39
CA LEU A 223 7.87 8.23 -21.05
C LEU A 223 6.33 8.27 -21.03
N ALA A 224 5.68 8.87 -22.04
CA ALA A 224 4.22 9.03 -22.10
C ALA A 224 3.46 7.69 -22.02
N LYS A 225 4.11 6.59 -22.42
CA LYS A 225 3.59 5.22 -22.34
C LYS A 225 3.30 4.75 -20.91
N PHE A 226 3.98 5.33 -19.91
CA PHE A 226 3.82 4.99 -18.49
C PHE A 226 2.85 5.90 -17.75
N ASN A 227 2.19 6.80 -18.48
CA ASN A 227 1.19 7.64 -17.87
C ASN A 227 -0.02 6.80 -17.46
N ILE A 228 -0.52 7.03 -16.24
CA ILE A 228 -1.71 6.34 -15.73
C ILE A 228 -2.97 6.67 -16.54
N PHE A 229 -2.98 7.83 -17.22
CA PHE A 229 -4.14 8.36 -17.92
C PHE A 229 -4.13 8.13 -19.45
N THR A 230 -2.97 8.20 -20.09
CA THR A 230 -2.84 8.13 -21.56
C THR A 230 -1.87 7.05 -22.03
N GLY A 231 -1.29 6.31 -21.09
CA GLY A 231 -0.33 5.26 -21.38
C GLY A 231 -0.97 4.00 -21.94
N GLU A 232 -0.15 3.04 -22.32
CA GLU A 232 -0.62 1.71 -22.71
C GLU A 232 -1.27 1.05 -21.49
N TRP A 233 -2.57 0.73 -21.57
CA TRP A 233 -3.33 0.10 -20.49
C TRP A 233 -2.68 -1.21 -20.01
N GLN A 234 -1.92 -1.89 -20.87
CA GLN A 234 -1.15 -3.10 -20.59
C GLN A 234 -0.04 -2.84 -19.57
N ILE A 235 0.65 -1.69 -19.68
CA ILE A 235 1.74 -1.34 -18.76
C ILE A 235 1.15 -1.01 -17.39
N TYR A 236 0.06 -0.26 -17.36
CA TYR A 236 -0.69 0.02 -16.14
C TYR A 236 -1.17 -1.28 -15.47
N LEU A 237 -1.80 -2.18 -16.24
CA LEU A 237 -2.30 -3.45 -15.71
C LEU A 237 -1.17 -4.31 -15.13
N VAL A 238 -0.04 -4.41 -15.83
CA VAL A 238 1.07 -5.27 -15.41
C VAL A 238 1.93 -4.64 -14.30
N MET A 239 2.30 -3.37 -14.39
CA MET A 239 3.22 -2.76 -13.41
C MET A 239 2.51 -2.26 -12.16
N GLU A 240 1.27 -1.78 -12.29
CA GLU A 240 0.47 -1.34 -11.17
C GLU A 240 -0.44 -2.46 -10.66
N MET A 241 -1.40 -2.92 -11.46
CA MET A 241 -2.46 -3.81 -10.98
C MET A 241 -1.93 -5.19 -10.58
N LEU A 242 -1.10 -5.83 -11.41
CA LEU A 242 -0.60 -7.19 -11.18
C LEU A 242 0.39 -7.25 -10.00
N MET A 243 1.28 -6.26 -9.85
CA MET A 243 2.35 -6.25 -8.83
C MET A 243 1.78 -6.08 -7.41
N GLU A 244 1.08 -4.99 -7.14
CA GLU A 244 -0.35 -5.13 -6.95
C GLU A 244 -0.92 -6.33 -6.15
N TYR A 245 -1.73 -7.08 -6.90
CA TYR A 245 -2.30 -8.36 -6.49
C TYR A 245 -1.26 -9.36 -5.99
N ALA A 246 -0.08 -9.44 -6.61
CA ALA A 246 0.95 -10.38 -6.18
C ALA A 246 1.34 -10.12 -4.71
N ILE A 247 1.51 -8.86 -4.32
CA ILE A 247 1.83 -8.49 -2.93
C ILE A 247 0.69 -8.86 -1.98
N VAL A 248 -0.56 -8.57 -2.36
CA VAL A 248 -1.75 -8.89 -1.56
C VAL A 248 -1.92 -10.40 -1.37
N ILE A 249 -1.67 -11.20 -2.42
CA ILE A 249 -1.67 -12.67 -2.35
C ILE A 249 -0.57 -13.15 -1.40
N ILE A 250 0.65 -12.65 -1.54
CA ILE A 250 1.77 -13.04 -0.66
C ILE A 250 1.43 -12.72 0.80
N TYR A 251 0.90 -11.53 1.09
CA TYR A 251 0.54 -11.14 2.45
C TYR A 251 -0.65 -11.90 2.99
N SER A 252 -1.69 -12.14 2.19
CA SER A 252 -2.83 -12.94 2.63
C SER A 252 -2.45 -14.40 2.91
N ILE A 253 -1.59 -15.02 2.09
CA ILE A 253 -1.05 -16.35 2.36
C ILE A 253 -0.21 -16.34 3.65
N ALA A 254 0.68 -15.36 3.81
CA ALA A 254 1.46 -15.22 5.04
C ALA A 254 0.54 -15.06 6.26
N ALA A 255 -0.53 -14.29 6.16
CA ALA A 255 -1.51 -14.11 7.22
C ALA A 255 -2.21 -15.41 7.62
N LEU A 256 -2.56 -16.24 6.64
CA LEU A 256 -3.28 -17.49 6.87
C LEU A 256 -2.36 -18.58 7.43
N VAL A 257 -1.11 -18.62 6.95
CA VAL A 257 -0.11 -19.63 7.31
C VAL A 257 0.53 -19.37 8.68
N LEU A 258 0.63 -18.12 9.13
CA LEU A 258 1.28 -17.82 10.40
C LEU A 258 0.30 -17.88 11.60
N PRO A 259 0.38 -18.88 12.49
CA PRO A 259 -0.34 -18.87 13.76
C PRO A 259 0.35 -17.93 14.77
N LEU A 260 0.30 -16.61 14.53
CA LEU A 260 0.84 -15.61 15.48
C LEU A 260 0.23 -15.71 16.88
N ASN A 261 -0.93 -16.38 17.02
CA ASN A 261 -1.62 -16.60 18.28
C ASN A 261 -0.95 -17.69 19.15
N GLU A 262 -0.11 -18.55 18.58
CA GLU A 262 0.55 -19.67 19.30
C GLU A 262 1.90 -19.28 19.91
N ASP A 263 2.53 -18.20 19.44
CA ASP A 263 3.78 -17.67 20.02
C ASP A 263 3.62 -17.15 21.46
N HIS A 264 2.39 -16.96 21.94
CA HIS A 264 2.08 -16.62 23.34
C HIS A 264 1.43 -17.77 24.11
N LYS A 265 1.21 -18.92 23.47
CA LYS A 265 0.48 -20.05 24.03
C LYS A 265 1.36 -21.28 24.21
N SER A 266 2.64 -21.11 24.57
CA SER A 266 3.37 -22.16 25.30
C SER A 266 2.73 -22.32 26.69
N PRO A 267 2.08 -23.45 26.99
CA PRO A 267 1.49 -23.77 28.29
C PRO A 267 2.52 -24.51 29.18
N HIS A 268 2.57 -24.22 30.48
CA HIS A 268 3.55 -24.71 31.49
C HIS A 268 4.94 -24.06 31.36
N SER A 269 5.37 -23.21 32.30
CA SER A 269 5.72 -23.60 33.67
C SER A 269 4.99 -22.79 34.75
N GLN A 270 3.70 -23.09 34.93
CA GLN A 270 3.24 -23.47 36.27
C GLN A 270 3.69 -24.92 36.45
N ASP A 271 4.88 -25.14 37.00
CA ASP A 271 5.22 -26.37 37.69
C ASP A 271 6.00 -25.97 38.94
N GLU A 272 5.57 -26.55 40.04
CA GLU A 272 6.03 -26.37 41.40
C GLU A 272 7.55 -26.49 41.51
N TYR A 273 8.19 -25.48 42.10
CA TYR A 273 9.43 -25.71 42.86
C TYR A 273 9.07 -25.63 44.34
N PRO A 274 8.93 -26.75 45.08
CA PRO A 274 9.15 -26.68 46.50
C PRO A 274 10.61 -26.32 46.72
N LEU A 275 10.85 -25.12 47.24
CA LEU A 275 12.11 -24.65 47.79
C LEU A 275 12.56 -25.60 48.92
N ASN A 276 13.16 -26.74 48.59
CA ASN A 276 13.91 -27.50 49.56
C ASN A 276 15.36 -26.99 49.56
N ARG A 277 15.65 -26.06 50.48
CA ARG A 277 17.02 -25.69 50.84
C ARG A 277 17.65 -26.89 51.58
N PRO A 278 18.80 -27.44 51.14
CA PRO A 278 19.67 -28.11 52.08
C PRO A 278 20.26 -27.02 52.98
N GLN A 279 19.93 -27.08 54.27
CA GLN A 279 20.76 -26.49 55.32
C GLN A 279 22.09 -27.26 55.34
N TYR A 280 23.20 -26.58 55.10
CA TYR A 280 24.47 -26.75 55.82
C TYR A 280 25.30 -25.48 55.63
#